data_AF-A0A354Q5B7-F1
#
_entry.id   AF-A0A354Q5B7-F1
#
_cell.length_a   1.000
_cell.length_b   1.000
_cell.length_c   1.000
_cell.angle_alpha   90.00
_cell.angle_beta   90.00
_cell.angle_gamma   90.00
#
_symmetry.space_group_name_H-M   'P 1'
#
loop_
_entity.id
_entity.type
_entity.pdbx_description
1 polymer ?
#
loop_
_entity_poly.entity_id
_entity_poly.type
_entity_poly.pdbx_seq_one_letter_code
_entity_poly.pdbx_strand_id
1 'polypeptide(L)'
;MPLHFDSKEFGNRRNRLLELMAGSELDGMLIFRQESMFYLTGYDSFGYVFFQCLFLGGDGKLILLTRVPDLRQAQNTSIVEDIR
;
A
#
# COMPACT_ATOMS: atom_id res chain seq x y z
N MET A 1 14.39 6.69 -1.46
CA MET A 1 14.72 6.35 -2.86
C MET A 1 13.69 7.02 -3.75
N PRO A 2 14.01 7.39 -4.99
CA PRO A 2 12.96 7.86 -5.90
C PRO A 2 11.95 6.74 -6.12
N LEU A 3 10.67 7.09 -6.16
CA LEU A 3 9.60 6.18 -6.56
C LEU A 3 9.91 5.62 -7.96
N HIS A 4 9.66 4.33 -8.17
CA HIS A 4 9.91 3.69 -9.47
C HIS A 4 8.90 4.10 -10.56
N PHE A 5 7.76 4.66 -10.15
CA PHE A 5 6.70 5.15 -11.02
C PHE A 5 6.27 6.54 -10.54
N ASP A 6 5.65 7.31 -11.43
CA ASP A 6 5.06 8.60 -11.04
C ASP A 6 3.82 8.41 -10.15
N SER A 7 3.41 9.49 -9.47
CA SER A 7 2.25 9.48 -8.58
C SER A 7 0.93 9.22 -9.31
N LYS A 8 0.85 9.54 -10.61
CA LYS A 8 -0.35 9.34 -11.43
C LYS A 8 -0.58 7.85 -11.68
N GLU A 9 0.48 7.10 -11.97
CA GLU A 9 0.47 5.66 -12.17
C GLU A 9 -0.02 4.94 -10.91
N PHE A 10 0.47 5.29 -9.73
CA PHE A 10 -0.05 4.74 -8.47
C PHE A 10 -1.51 5.10 -8.23
N GLY A 11 -1.91 6.34 -8.55
CA GLY A 11 -3.30 6.78 -8.51
C GLY A 11 -4.20 5.91 -9.40
N ASN A 12 -3.78 5.63 -10.63
CA ASN A 12 -4.50 4.77 -11.57
C ASN A 12 -4.66 3.34 -11.04
N ARG A 13 -3.59 2.76 -10.48
CA ARG A 13 -3.61 1.41 -9.89
C ARG A 13 -4.58 1.32 -8.72
N ARG A 14 -4.54 2.31 -7.82
CA ARG A 14 -5.45 2.39 -6.67
C ARG A 14 -6.90 2.55 -7.11
N ASN A 15 -7.18 3.46 -8.06
CA ASN A 15 -8.54 3.70 -8.55
C ASN A 15 -9.13 2.44 -9.19
N ARG A 16 -8.34 1.73 -10.01
CA ARG A 16 -8.74 0.45 -10.59
C ARG A 16 -9.08 -0.59 -9.51
N LEU A 17 -8.29 -0.66 -8.44
CA LEU A 17 -8.58 -1.58 -7.34
C LEU A 17 -9.87 -1.19 -6.60
N LEU A 18 -10.11 0.10 -6.35
CA LEU A 18 -11.34 0.59 -5.73
C LEU A 18 -12.58 0.27 -6.59
N GLU A 19 -12.50 0.43 -7.92
CA GLU A 19 -13.59 0.06 -8.83
C GLU A 19 -13.91 -1.44 -8.75
N LEU A 20 -12.89 -2.30 -8.71
CA LEU A 20 -13.05 -3.76 -8.58
C LEU A 20 -13.62 -4.15 -7.21
N MET A 21 -13.18 -3.49 -6.14
CA MET A 21 -13.72 -3.68 -4.79
C MET A 21 -15.20 -3.30 -4.72
N ALA A 22 -15.58 -2.15 -5.29
CA ALA A 22 -16.96 -1.69 -5.34
C ALA A 22 -17.84 -2.67 -6.14
N GLY A 23 -17.36 -3.14 -7.29
CA GLY A 23 -18.07 -4.17 -8.08
C GLY A 23 -18.16 -5.54 -7.42
N SER A 24 -17.37 -5.78 -6.36
CA SER A 24 -17.38 -7.01 -5.56
C SER A 24 -18.04 -6.83 -4.18
N GLU A 25 -18.67 -5.67 -3.93
CA GLU A 25 -19.31 -5.33 -2.66
C GLU A 25 -18.37 -5.41 -1.43
N LEU A 26 -17.11 -5.01 -1.61
CA LEU A 26 -16.09 -5.00 -0.55
C LEU A 26 -15.88 -3.61 0.03
N ASP A 27 -16.09 -3.45 1.34
CA ASP A 27 -15.84 -2.19 2.06
C ASP A 27 -14.35 -1.91 2.31
N GLY A 28 -13.49 -2.92 2.16
CA GLY A 28 -12.07 -2.79 2.46
C GLY A 28 -11.29 -4.07 2.15
N MET A 29 -9.96 -3.93 2.06
CA MET A 29 -9.04 -5.04 1.84
C MET A 29 -7.86 -4.98 2.81
N LEU A 30 -7.47 -6.15 3.31
CA LEU A 30 -6.20 -6.37 4.00
C LEU A 30 -5.25 -7.10 3.04
N ILE A 31 -4.13 -6.46 2.74
CA ILE A 31 -3.17 -6.93 1.75
C ILE A 31 -1.89 -7.34 2.49
N PHE A 32 -1.49 -8.61 2.34
CA PHE A 32 -0.33 -9.18 3.05
C PHE A 32 0.86 -9.49 2.13
N ARG A 33 0.63 -9.57 0.82
CA ARG A 33 1.67 -9.87 -0.16
C ARG A 33 2.52 -8.64 -0.41
N GLN A 34 3.83 -8.74 -0.15
CA GLN A 34 4.79 -7.66 -0.35
C GLN A 34 4.77 -7.14 -1.80
N GLU A 35 4.59 -8.03 -2.76
CA GLU A 35 4.53 -7.68 -4.19
C GLU A 35 3.31 -6.81 -4.50
N SER A 36 2.18 -7.07 -3.86
CA SER A 36 0.96 -6.27 -3.98
C SER A 36 1.10 -4.92 -3.29
N MET A 37 1.71 -4.87 -2.11
CA MET A 37 2.02 -3.61 -1.41
C MET A 37 2.93 -2.73 -2.27
N PHE A 38 4.00 -3.31 -2.82
CA PHE A 38 4.94 -2.61 -3.70
C PHE A 38 4.25 -2.10 -4.96
N TYR A 39 3.44 -2.93 -5.63
CA TYR A 39 2.71 -2.53 -6.84
C TYR A 39 1.80 -1.32 -6.61
N LEU A 40 1.10 -1.29 -5.47
CA LEU A 40 0.12 -0.25 -5.16
C LEU A 40 0.75 1.03 -4.59
N THR A 41 1.90 0.92 -3.92
CA THR A 41 2.41 2.03 -3.11
C THR A 41 3.86 2.37 -3.32
N GLY A 42 4.65 1.51 -3.97
CA GLY A 42 6.10 1.60 -4.03
C GLY A 42 6.82 1.09 -2.78
N TYR A 43 6.09 0.69 -1.73
CA TYR A 43 6.68 0.19 -0.48
C TYR A 43 7.60 -1.00 -0.74
N ASP A 44 8.90 -0.72 -0.66
CA ASP A 44 9.97 -1.69 -0.79
C ASP A 44 10.50 -2.05 0.60
N SER A 45 10.61 -3.35 0.87
CA SER A 45 11.03 -3.86 2.16
C SER A 45 11.55 -5.28 2.10
N PHE A 46 12.67 -5.52 2.80
CA PHE A 46 13.16 -6.85 3.15
C PHE A 46 12.50 -7.43 4.42
N GLY A 47 11.69 -6.62 5.11
CA GLY A 47 10.99 -6.97 6.34
C GLY A 47 9.76 -7.87 6.16
N TYR A 48 9.48 -8.37 4.95
CA TYR A 48 8.29 -9.18 4.64
C TYR A 48 8.22 -10.54 5.35
N VAL A 49 9.30 -10.93 6.03
CA VAL A 49 9.32 -12.09 6.95
C VAL A 49 8.63 -11.80 8.29
N PHE A 50 8.37 -10.53 8.60
CA PHE A 50 7.61 -10.10 9.77
C PHE A 50 6.18 -9.73 9.39
N PHE A 51 5.32 -9.60 10.40
CA PHE A 51 3.97 -9.12 10.18
C PHE A 51 3.98 -7.69 9.62
N GLN A 52 3.29 -7.52 8.50
CA GLN A 52 2.96 -6.24 7.91
C GLN A 52 1.65 -6.40 7.13
N CYS A 53 0.87 -5.32 7.06
CA CYS A 53 -0.41 -5.34 6.39
C CYS A 53 -0.72 -3.97 5.81
N LEU A 54 -1.05 -3.91 4.53
CA LEU A 54 -1.56 -2.72 3.89
C LEU A 54 -3.09 -2.81 3.89
N PHE A 55 -3.73 -1.83 4.52
CA PHE A 55 -5.18 -1.66 4.50
C PHE A 55 -5.55 -0.66 3.41
N LEU A 56 -6.52 -1.04 2.56
CA LEU A 56 -7.21 -0.14 1.65
C LEU A 56 -8.71 -0.17 1.98
N GLY A 57 -9.27 0.96 2.41
CA GLY A 57 -10.70 1.14 2.58
C GLY A 57 -11.40 1.48 1.26
N GLY A 58 -12.69 1.16 1.15
CA GLY A 58 -13.54 1.54 0.02
C GLY A 58 -13.71 3.06 -0.12
N ASP A 59 -13.42 3.82 0.94
CA ASP A 59 -13.30 5.28 0.96
C ASP A 59 -11.96 5.79 0.38
N GLY A 60 -11.06 4.89 -0.04
CA GLY A 60 -9.73 5.19 -0.55
C GLY A 60 -8.67 5.39 0.54
N LYS A 61 -9.01 5.18 1.81
CA LYS A 61 -8.06 5.28 2.92
C LYS A 61 -7.00 4.20 2.80
N LEU A 62 -5.73 4.60 2.83
CA LEU A 62 -4.59 3.71 2.66
C LEU A 62 -3.70 3.78 3.91
N ILE A 63 -3.53 2.66 4.61
CA ILE A 63 -2.76 2.58 5.86
C ILE A 63 -1.79 1.41 5.77
N LEU A 64 -0.52 1.65 6.11
CA LEU A 64 0.46 0.57 6.26
C LEU A 64 0.67 0.28 7.75
N LEU A 65 0.32 -0.94 8.16
CA LEU A 65 0.69 -1.50 9.46
C LEU A 65 2.05 -2.18 9.31
N THR A 66 3.07 -1.67 9.99
CA THR A 66 4.42 -2.26 9.94
C THR A 66 5.17 -2.02 11.25
N ARG A 67 6.29 -2.72 11.44
CA ARG A 67 7.10 -2.56 12.64
C ARG A 67 7.90 -1.25 12.60
N VAL A 68 8.18 -0.68 13.77
CA VAL A 68 8.95 0.58 13.93
C VAL A 68 10.26 0.62 13.12
N PRO A 69 11.06 -0.46 13.02
CA PRO A 69 12.29 -0.43 12.20
C PRO A 69 12.05 -0.20 10.70
N ASP A 70 10.88 -0.56 10.17
CA ASP A 70 10.54 -0.40 8.75
C ASP A 70 9.87 0.95 8.45
N LEU A 71 9.51 1.73 9.48
CA LEU A 71 8.84 3.04 9.33
C LEU A 71 9.60 3.99 8.40
N ARG A 72 10.90 4.18 8.64
CA ARG A 72 11.72 5.07 7.80
C ARG A 72 11.82 4.58 6.37
N GLN A 73 11.82 3.27 6.17
CA GLN A 73 11.89 2.70 4.84
C GLN A 73 10.57 2.95 4.11
N ALA A 74 9.43 2.69 4.76
CA ALA A 74 8.11 2.99 4.22
C ALA A 74 7.95 4.47 3.81
N GLN A 75 8.40 5.41 4.65
CA GLN A 75 8.38 6.85 4.35
C GLN A 75 9.25 7.22 3.14
N ASN A 76 10.33 6.47 2.90
CA ASN A 76 11.31 6.80 1.86
C ASN A 76 11.09 6.05 0.54
N THR A 77 10.29 4.99 0.52
CA THR A 77 10.09 4.13 -0.65
C THR A 77 8.65 4.12 -1.13
N SER A 78 7.69 4.52 -0.30
CA SER A 78 6.27 4.44 -0.63
C SER A 78 5.57 5.80 -0.68
N ILE A 79 4.37 5.81 -1.26
CA ILE A 79 3.43 6.94 -1.23
C ILE A 79 2.52 6.94 0.02
N VAL A 80 2.74 6.02 0.96
CA VAL A 80 1.85 5.87 2.12
C VAL A 80 2.13 6.96 3.15
N GLU A 81 1.10 7.74 3.48
CA GLU A 81 1.20 8.81 4.49
C GLU A 81 0.83 8.34 5.90
N ASP A 82 -0.14 7.41 6.03
CA ASP A 82 -0.56 6.82 7.32
C ASP A 82 0.17 5.48 7.54
N ILE A 83 1.24 5.52 8.34
CA ILE A 83 2.06 4.35 8.71
C ILE A 83 1.97 4.15 10.23
N ARG A 84 1.63 2.94 10.67
CA ARG A 84 1.39 2.62 12.09
C ARG A 84 2.12 1.36 12.54
#